data_AF-A0A7S3AUQ7-F1
#
_entry.id   AF-A0A7S3AUQ7-F1
#
_cell.length_a   1.000
_cell.length_b   1.000
_cell.length_c   1.000
_cell.angle_alpha   90.00
_cell.angle_beta   90.00
_cell.angle_gamma   90.00
#
_symmetry.space_group_name_H-M   'P 1'
#
loop_
_entity.id
_entity.type
_entity.pdbx_description
1 polymer ?
#
loop_
_entity_poly.entity_id
_entity_poly.type
_entity_poly.pdbx_seq_one_letter_code
_entity_poly.pdbx_strand_id
1 'polypeptide(L)'
;LVPALLRDTGASMAPQGWPRPPSDAAMLRLHFTLDAPAKGGRLVYSDTDLSTGYLPNGVFPRICAGVLASSEGKFAHQLEASQAYLPLGKELVILAAQPAQSSIMVNLHSNGLSGGASVVDRLRVLISEELIGYHNLRCCLLTTLPERSKLLDKWIDLDILVNTPATARVAGLDVKKMKAELAHWLTKQCEFNFILAKELRQGGDHFPTMLSLQQIRMQHPSWVVRKIITLEGACKGEFTHQYLAVSHRWENKNDPDPDGVQLVELQKYLRDHPSIEFVFYDLMSLPQGEKKTPEEKAEFGQMLPNINLLYLGCSVLIELDVVYLSRFWTQFEAWLSFQKGSNLGLTSCPPSALRCSIVAMHGADAYVGALKLEWMDCDAKKAHEKLSSPAITVTNASDKMIQLEKILQLDAIVREAMPLVNSPRDSQASQAAVRRLDSARKRHQHLIKLPECNITGLPELLSKCNIIDKLGAAVAWCEEQGLDDVQEIKLAKMEAQFVDALGLKEGKKRVVTNVLGSAMSGNSVATLSHC
;
A
#
# COMPACT_ATOMS: atom_id res chain seq x y z
N LEU A 1 36.51 1.49 -4.92
CA LEU A 1 37.45 2.44 -5.56
C LEU A 1 37.59 3.78 -4.80
N VAL A 2 36.56 4.26 -4.08
CA VAL A 2 36.63 5.57 -3.37
C VAL A 2 37.46 5.59 -2.06
N PRO A 3 37.51 4.56 -1.18
CA PRO A 3 38.06 4.73 0.17
C PRO A 3 39.56 5.09 0.24
N ALA A 4 40.38 4.63 -0.71
CA ALA A 4 41.83 4.83 -0.69
C ALA A 4 42.28 6.24 -1.16
N LEU A 5 41.36 7.09 -1.63
CA LEU A 5 41.64 8.41 -2.19
C LEU A 5 41.11 9.57 -1.34
N LEU A 6 40.39 9.29 -0.25
CA LEU A 6 39.84 10.32 0.62
C LEU A 6 40.90 10.79 1.62
N ARG A 7 41.06 12.12 1.74
CA ARG A 7 42.03 12.70 2.67
C ARG A 7 41.59 12.43 4.11
N ASP A 8 42.52 11.92 4.92
CA ASP A 8 42.36 11.83 6.37
C ASP A 8 42.92 13.11 7.00
N THR A 9 42.19 14.21 6.83
CA THR A 9 42.53 15.50 7.43
C THR A 9 41.79 15.59 8.76
N GLY A 10 42.48 15.33 9.87
CA GLY A 10 41.91 15.27 11.22
C GLY A 10 41.16 16.51 11.74
N ALA A 11 40.92 17.52 10.90
CA ALA A 11 39.95 18.58 11.11
C ALA A 11 39.16 18.81 9.80
N SER A 12 37.93 18.29 9.75
CA SER A 12 37.01 18.54 8.64
C SER A 12 36.56 20.01 8.69
N MET A 13 36.98 20.81 7.73
CA MET A 13 36.45 22.16 7.55
C MET A 13 35.41 22.15 6.43
N ALA A 14 34.28 22.81 6.68
CA ALA A 14 33.25 22.99 5.67
C ALA A 14 33.86 23.63 4.39
N PRO A 15 33.43 23.21 3.19
CA PRO A 15 33.95 23.77 1.96
C PRO A 15 33.74 25.28 1.91
N GLN A 16 34.66 25.99 1.27
CA GLN A 16 34.54 27.44 1.14
C GLN A 16 33.20 27.83 0.51
N GLY A 17 32.43 28.69 1.19
CA GLY A 17 31.11 29.14 0.75
C GLY A 17 29.93 28.32 1.26
N TRP A 18 30.17 27.25 2.04
CA TRP A 18 29.07 26.54 2.73
C TRP A 18 28.51 27.39 3.88
N PRO A 19 27.18 27.51 3.99
CA PRO A 19 26.55 28.23 5.10
C PRO A 19 26.80 27.50 6.41
N ARG A 20 26.80 28.22 7.53
CA ARG A 20 26.76 27.57 8.84
C ARG A 20 25.36 27.01 9.08
N PRO A 21 25.22 25.78 9.60
CA PRO A 21 23.92 25.28 10.04
C PRO A 21 23.32 26.23 11.08
N PRO A 22 22.02 26.56 10.99
CA PRO A 22 21.33 27.32 12.01
C PRO A 22 21.23 26.51 13.31
N SER A 23 20.94 27.19 14.43
CA SER A 23 20.84 26.52 15.74
C SER A 23 19.70 25.49 15.81
N ASP A 24 18.67 25.66 14.99
CA ASP A 24 17.52 24.75 14.88
C ASP A 24 17.68 23.70 13.76
N ALA A 25 18.90 23.53 13.23
CA ALA A 25 19.21 22.52 12.22
C ALA A 25 18.77 21.13 12.67
N ALA A 26 18.02 20.44 11.80
CA ALA A 26 17.55 19.10 12.09
C ALA A 26 18.67 18.08 11.93
N MET A 27 18.62 17.06 12.77
CA MET A 27 19.59 15.99 12.82
C MET A 27 18.88 14.64 12.64
N LEU A 28 19.39 13.84 11.70
CA LEU A 28 19.01 12.45 11.52
C LEU A 28 20.23 11.56 11.79
N ARG A 29 19.98 10.29 12.07
CA ARG A 29 21.00 9.29 12.31
C ARG A 29 20.62 8.00 11.60
N LEU A 30 21.51 7.51 10.74
CA LEU A 30 21.45 6.18 10.16
C LEU A 30 22.15 5.23 11.12
N HIS A 31 21.43 4.37 11.83
CA HIS A 31 22.02 3.42 12.77
C HIS A 31 22.02 2.01 12.19
N PHE A 32 23.15 1.31 12.28
CA PHE A 32 23.37 0.03 11.63
C PHE A 32 23.55 -1.10 12.63
N THR A 33 22.92 -2.25 12.39
CA THR A 33 22.99 -3.44 13.27
C THR A 33 23.09 -4.73 12.46
N LEU A 34 23.78 -5.74 12.99
CA LEU A 34 23.82 -7.10 12.45
C LEU A 34 22.76 -7.97 13.15
N ASP A 35 21.88 -8.61 12.37
CA ASP A 35 20.87 -9.63 12.76
C ASP A 35 19.90 -9.30 13.94
N ALA A 36 18.63 -9.68 13.74
CA ALA A 36 17.50 -9.25 14.57
C ALA A 36 17.37 -9.96 15.94
N PRO A 37 16.88 -9.29 16.99
CA PRO A 37 16.11 -9.95 18.03
C PRO A 37 14.63 -9.50 18.01
N ALA A 38 13.74 -10.50 17.99
CA ALA A 38 12.29 -10.48 18.24
C ALA A 38 11.42 -9.52 17.40
N LYS A 39 10.22 -10.02 17.02
CA LYS A 39 9.16 -9.23 16.38
C LYS A 39 8.89 -7.94 17.16
N GLY A 40 9.18 -6.79 16.55
CA GLY A 40 8.93 -5.45 17.09
C GLY A 40 10.23 -4.73 17.44
N GLY A 41 10.75 -3.93 16.49
CA GLY A 41 11.92 -3.07 16.75
C GLY A 41 11.69 -2.09 17.91
N ARG A 42 12.76 -1.45 18.38
CA ARG A 42 12.70 -0.47 19.48
C ARG A 42 12.35 0.92 18.95
N LEU A 43 11.32 1.58 19.47
CA LEU A 43 10.96 2.93 19.02
C LEU A 43 11.93 4.03 19.51
N VAL A 44 12.48 3.87 20.71
CA VAL A 44 13.26 4.91 21.40
C VAL A 44 14.63 4.38 21.77
N TYR A 45 15.69 5.08 21.36
CA TYR A 45 17.09 4.73 21.63
C TYR A 45 17.76 5.81 22.49
N SER A 46 18.63 5.41 23.42
CA SER A 46 19.66 6.28 24.01
C SER A 46 21.00 6.11 23.30
N ASP A 47 21.96 7.01 23.52
CA ASP A 47 23.30 6.87 22.93
C ASP A 47 24.01 5.57 23.32
N THR A 48 23.73 5.03 24.52
CA THR A 48 24.23 3.70 24.94
C THR A 48 23.67 2.56 24.10
N ASP A 49 22.45 2.70 23.58
CA ASP A 49 21.85 1.67 22.72
C ASP A 49 22.52 1.65 21.34
N LEU A 50 23.16 2.75 20.95
CA LEU A 50 23.68 2.96 19.61
C LEU A 50 25.15 2.52 19.49
N SER A 51 25.84 2.31 20.61
CA SER A 51 27.22 1.80 20.62
C SER A 51 27.35 0.30 20.36
N THR A 52 26.24 -0.45 20.37
CA THR A 52 26.24 -1.92 20.21
C THR A 52 25.99 -2.38 18.77
N GLY A 53 25.80 -1.44 17.83
CA GLY A 53 25.54 -1.76 16.43
C GLY A 53 26.79 -2.17 15.65
N TYR A 54 26.68 -2.21 14.33
CA TYR A 54 27.80 -2.45 13.42
C TYR A 54 27.66 -1.64 12.13
N LEU A 55 28.59 -0.69 11.89
CA LEU A 55 28.73 0.00 10.60
C LEU A 55 29.83 -0.69 9.77
N PRO A 56 29.50 -1.43 8.69
CA PRO A 56 30.50 -2.09 7.88
C PRO A 56 31.40 -1.11 7.15
N ASN A 57 32.68 -1.48 7.03
CA ASN A 57 33.64 -0.78 6.19
C ASN A 57 33.13 -0.71 4.75
N GLY A 58 32.99 0.50 4.22
CA GLY A 58 32.52 0.76 2.85
C GLY A 58 31.06 1.20 2.74
N VAL A 59 30.23 1.04 3.77
CA VAL A 59 28.83 1.53 3.74
C VAL A 59 28.79 3.06 3.65
N PHE A 60 29.56 3.77 4.48
CA PHE A 60 29.61 5.23 4.42
C PHE A 60 30.05 5.78 3.05
N PRO A 61 31.17 5.31 2.45
CA PRO A 61 31.55 5.70 1.09
C PRO A 61 30.50 5.39 0.02
N ARG A 62 29.78 4.26 0.13
CA ARG A 62 28.70 3.89 -0.80
C ARG A 62 27.52 4.85 -0.71
N ILE A 63 27.06 5.15 0.52
CA ILE A 63 26.00 6.12 0.73
C ILE A 63 26.43 7.50 0.21
N CYS A 64 27.65 7.94 0.48
CA CYS A 64 28.18 9.20 -0.05
C CYS A 64 28.19 9.21 -1.59
N ALA A 65 28.61 8.11 -2.23
CA ALA A 65 28.60 7.99 -3.69
C ALA A 65 27.18 8.04 -4.25
N GLY A 66 26.23 7.35 -3.63
CA GLY A 66 24.82 7.38 -4.02
C GLY A 66 24.17 8.76 -3.85
N VAL A 67 24.50 9.48 -2.77
CA VAL A 67 24.05 10.87 -2.59
C VAL A 67 24.66 11.78 -3.65
N LEU A 68 25.97 11.69 -3.91
CA LEU A 68 26.63 12.51 -4.94
C LEU A 68 26.01 12.31 -6.33
N ALA A 69 25.74 11.05 -6.69
CA ALA A 69 25.13 10.71 -7.95
C ALA A 69 23.67 11.17 -8.07
N SER A 70 23.10 11.75 -7.01
CA SER A 70 21.75 12.32 -7.00
C SER A 70 21.72 13.77 -6.54
N SER A 71 22.90 14.38 -6.44
CA SER A 71 23.03 15.76 -6.00
C SER A 71 22.78 16.68 -7.19
N GLU A 72 21.74 17.51 -7.08
CA GLU A 72 21.48 18.62 -7.99
C GLU A 72 21.67 19.91 -7.19
N GLY A 73 22.65 20.74 -7.54
CA GLY A 73 22.91 21.94 -6.76
C GLY A 73 24.07 22.79 -7.24
N LYS A 74 24.04 24.07 -6.88
CA LYS A 74 25.10 25.04 -7.19
C LYS A 74 26.27 25.00 -6.21
N PHE A 75 26.13 24.28 -5.10
CA PHE A 75 27.15 24.22 -4.05
C PHE A 75 28.14 23.10 -4.34
N ALA A 76 29.43 23.39 -4.11
CA ALA A 76 30.49 22.41 -4.27
C ALA A 76 30.33 21.27 -3.26
N HIS A 77 30.56 20.04 -3.71
CA HIS A 77 30.60 18.86 -2.85
C HIS A 77 32.02 18.61 -2.32
N GLN A 78 32.13 18.06 -1.12
CA GLN A 78 33.41 17.63 -0.53
C GLN A 78 33.22 16.28 0.14
N LEU A 79 34.10 15.33 -0.20
CA LEU A 79 34.17 14.02 0.44
C LEU A 79 35.48 13.87 1.19
N GLU A 80 35.38 13.42 2.43
CA GLU A 80 36.48 13.04 3.31
C GLU A 80 36.24 11.63 3.84
N ALA A 81 37.26 11.04 4.48
CA ALA A 81 37.21 9.64 4.91
C ALA A 81 36.03 9.34 5.87
N SER A 82 35.67 10.31 6.71
CA SER A 82 34.62 10.19 7.73
C SER A 82 33.54 11.26 7.62
N GLN A 83 33.60 12.16 6.65
CA GLN A 83 32.66 13.26 6.52
C GLN A 83 32.41 13.64 5.06
N ALA A 84 31.20 14.11 4.74
CA ALA A 84 30.83 14.51 3.40
C ALA A 84 29.86 15.70 3.44
N TYR A 85 30.09 16.68 2.58
CA TYR A 85 29.27 17.87 2.39
C TYR A 85 28.63 17.79 1.01
N LEU A 86 27.31 17.61 0.97
CA LEU A 86 26.56 17.23 -0.22
C LEU A 86 25.21 17.97 -0.29
N PRO A 87 24.79 18.50 -1.45
CA PRO A 87 23.38 18.86 -1.63
C PRO A 87 22.53 17.59 -1.86
N LEU A 88 21.34 17.55 -1.28
CA LEU A 88 20.33 16.52 -1.51
C LEU A 88 19.00 17.20 -1.86
N GLY A 89 18.74 17.32 -3.16
CA GLY A 89 17.67 18.18 -3.68
C GLY A 89 17.92 19.64 -3.32
N LYS A 90 16.97 20.26 -2.61
CA LYS A 90 17.09 21.67 -2.14
C LYS A 90 17.76 21.81 -0.78
N GLU A 91 18.11 20.70 -0.12
CA GLU A 91 18.67 20.69 1.22
C GLU A 91 20.19 20.50 1.18
N LEU A 92 20.92 21.19 2.05
CA LEU A 92 22.36 20.97 2.22
C LEU A 92 22.58 20.00 3.38
N VAL A 93 23.32 18.93 3.12
CA VAL A 93 23.47 17.82 4.06
C VAL A 93 24.94 17.59 4.38
N ILE A 94 25.22 17.35 5.66
CA ILE A 94 26.51 16.88 6.14
C ILE A 94 26.34 15.44 6.61
N LEU A 95 26.98 14.50 5.93
CA LEU A 95 27.09 13.12 6.40
C LEU A 95 28.37 12.96 7.20
N ALA A 96 28.31 12.38 8.39
CA ALA A 96 29.50 12.08 9.19
C ALA A 96 29.45 10.64 9.72
N ALA A 97 30.42 9.82 9.33
CA ALA A 97 30.57 8.48 9.86
C ALA A 97 30.92 8.55 11.36
N GLN A 98 30.20 7.77 12.16
CA GLN A 98 30.45 7.56 13.58
C GLN A 98 30.62 6.06 13.84
N PRO A 99 31.79 5.47 13.48
CA PRO A 99 32.00 4.02 13.61
C PRO A 99 31.83 3.52 15.05
N ALA A 100 32.24 4.31 16.05
CA ALA A 100 32.09 3.98 17.47
C ALA A 100 30.62 3.92 17.94
N GLN A 101 29.72 4.57 17.21
CA GLN A 101 28.28 4.56 17.44
C GLN A 101 27.53 3.81 16.33
N SER A 102 28.26 3.03 15.52
CA SER A 102 27.73 2.23 14.43
C SER A 102 26.70 2.97 13.59
N SER A 103 27.01 4.23 13.25
CA SER A 103 26.06 5.13 12.62
C SER A 103 26.68 6.12 11.66
N ILE A 104 25.83 6.72 10.84
CA ILE A 104 26.15 7.90 10.03
C ILE A 104 25.22 9.01 10.48
N MET A 105 25.79 10.12 10.95
CA MET A 105 25.06 11.34 11.28
C MET A 105 24.71 12.07 10.00
N VAL A 106 23.49 12.58 9.92
CA VAL A 106 22.99 13.37 8.81
C VAL A 106 22.52 14.70 9.38
N ASN A 107 23.31 15.75 9.19
CA ASN A 107 22.96 17.09 9.63
C ASN A 107 22.40 17.88 8.45
N LEU A 108 21.19 18.41 8.61
CA LEU A 108 20.59 19.31 7.63
C LEU A 108 21.03 20.76 7.90
N HIS A 109 21.00 21.63 6.89
CA HIS A 109 21.18 23.07 7.09
C HIS A 109 19.87 23.80 7.33
N SER A 110 18.74 23.09 7.35
CA SER A 110 17.44 23.59 7.77
C SER A 110 16.91 22.81 8.97
N ASN A 111 15.81 23.28 9.53
CA ASN A 111 15.05 22.55 10.56
C ASN A 111 14.22 21.37 10.01
N GLY A 112 14.40 21.01 8.73
CA GLY A 112 13.71 19.88 8.11
C GLY A 112 12.28 20.16 7.64
N LEU A 113 11.66 21.28 8.03
CA LEU A 113 10.25 21.56 7.68
C LEU A 113 10.00 21.76 6.17
N SER A 114 11.02 22.22 5.43
CA SER A 114 10.89 22.57 4.00
C SER A 114 11.53 21.57 3.04
N GLY A 115 12.22 20.55 3.54
CA GLY A 115 12.97 19.58 2.72
C GLY A 115 13.40 18.29 3.43
N GLY A 116 13.13 18.17 4.73
CA GLY A 116 13.55 17.02 5.54
C GLY A 116 12.89 15.72 5.10
N ALA A 117 11.61 15.74 4.74
CA ALA A 117 10.90 14.56 4.21
C ALA A 117 11.57 14.00 2.95
N SER A 118 11.94 14.86 2.00
CA SER A 118 12.64 14.44 0.78
C SER A 118 14.02 13.87 1.07
N VAL A 119 14.74 14.41 2.06
CA VAL A 119 16.02 13.84 2.50
C VAL A 119 15.80 12.45 3.10
N VAL A 120 14.82 12.30 3.99
CA VAL A 120 14.44 11.01 4.59
C VAL A 120 14.10 9.97 3.53
N ASP A 121 13.23 10.31 2.57
CA ASP A 121 12.87 9.41 1.48
C ASP A 121 14.07 9.01 0.65
N ARG A 122 14.92 9.98 0.28
CA ARG A 122 16.11 9.69 -0.52
C ARG A 122 17.10 8.80 0.22
N LEU A 123 17.31 9.03 1.52
CA LEU A 123 18.15 8.18 2.34
C LEU A 123 17.61 6.75 2.40
N ARG A 124 16.30 6.56 2.58
CA ARG A 124 15.68 5.21 2.56
C ARG A 124 15.94 4.48 1.25
N VAL A 125 15.83 5.17 0.11
CA VAL A 125 16.14 4.60 -1.20
C VAL A 125 17.61 4.20 -1.28
N LEU A 126 18.51 5.12 -0.95
CA LEU A 126 19.96 4.87 -1.01
C LEU A 126 20.38 3.71 -0.11
N ILE A 127 19.82 3.63 1.09
CA ILE A 127 20.02 2.51 2.00
C ILE A 127 19.54 1.22 1.35
N SER A 128 18.36 1.20 0.74
CA SER A 128 17.83 0.00 0.09
C SER A 128 18.69 -0.44 -1.11
N GLU A 129 19.19 0.51 -1.90
CA GLU A 129 20.02 0.25 -3.08
C GLU A 129 21.44 -0.20 -2.70
N GLU A 130 22.11 0.55 -1.82
CA GLU A 130 23.51 0.31 -1.48
C GLU A 130 23.70 -0.85 -0.49
N LEU A 131 22.68 -1.14 0.31
CA LEU A 131 22.73 -2.24 1.27
C LEU A 131 22.23 -3.57 0.72
N ILE A 132 21.77 -3.63 -0.54
CA ILE A 132 21.22 -4.86 -1.13
C ILE A 132 22.19 -6.06 -1.08
N GLY A 133 23.50 -5.79 -1.13
CA GLY A 133 24.55 -6.80 -1.02
C GLY A 133 24.91 -7.20 0.43
N TYR A 134 24.29 -6.59 1.43
CA TYR A 134 24.54 -6.84 2.86
C TYR A 134 23.33 -7.54 3.50
N HIS A 135 23.22 -8.85 3.27
CA HIS A 135 22.01 -9.63 3.61
C HIS A 135 21.58 -9.60 5.09
N ASN A 136 22.49 -9.32 6.03
CA ASN A 136 22.21 -9.32 7.48
C ASN A 136 22.32 -7.92 8.11
N LEU A 137 22.53 -6.89 7.28
CA LEU A 137 22.69 -5.53 7.77
C LEU A 137 21.36 -4.80 7.73
N ARG A 138 20.91 -4.36 8.90
CA ARG A 138 19.76 -3.45 9.01
C ARG A 138 20.23 -2.03 9.23
N CYS A 139 19.54 -1.07 8.61
CA CYS A 139 19.67 0.34 8.91
C CYS A 139 18.34 0.88 9.44
N CYS A 140 18.39 1.62 10.53
CA CYS A 140 17.26 2.37 11.08
C CYS A 140 17.49 3.86 10.89
N LEU A 141 16.44 4.60 10.53
CA LEU A 141 16.48 6.04 10.41
C LEU A 141 15.92 6.69 11.68
N LEU A 142 16.80 7.34 12.43
CA LEU A 142 16.49 7.95 13.72
C LEU A 142 16.50 9.47 13.63
N THR A 143 15.68 10.13 14.45
CA THR A 143 15.71 11.59 14.65
C THR A 143 15.50 11.96 16.11
N THR A 144 15.85 13.18 16.50
CA THR A 144 15.56 13.72 17.83
C THR A 144 14.21 14.44 17.85
N LEU A 145 13.62 14.58 19.04
CA LEU A 145 12.44 15.44 19.20
C LEU A 145 12.86 16.93 19.23
N PRO A 146 12.02 17.86 18.77
CA PRO A 146 12.32 19.30 18.82
C PRO A 146 12.62 19.80 20.23
N GLU A 147 13.39 20.90 20.36
CA GLU A 147 13.92 21.45 21.62
C GLU A 147 12.89 21.71 22.73
N ARG A 148 11.61 21.81 22.39
CA ARG A 148 10.51 22.01 23.34
C ARG A 148 10.12 20.73 24.11
N SER A 149 10.76 19.60 23.81
CA SER A 149 10.55 18.32 24.48
C SER A 149 11.56 18.14 25.62
N LYS A 150 11.13 17.63 26.79
CA LYS A 150 11.99 17.35 27.97
C LYS A 150 13.00 16.19 27.74
N LEU A 151 13.28 15.85 26.49
CA LEU A 151 13.76 14.54 26.04
C LEU A 151 14.81 14.67 24.93
N LEU A 152 15.60 15.75 24.96
CA LEU A 152 16.64 16.09 23.98
C LEU A 152 17.63 14.94 23.70
N ASP A 153 17.83 14.04 24.67
CA ASP A 153 18.85 12.99 24.59
C ASP A 153 18.34 11.64 24.08
N LYS A 154 17.17 11.63 23.43
CA LYS A 154 16.55 10.41 22.89
C LYS A 154 16.38 10.46 21.38
N TRP A 155 16.66 9.31 20.77
CA TRP A 155 16.51 9.06 19.34
C TRP A 155 15.24 8.27 19.08
N ILE A 156 14.45 8.73 18.12
CA ILE A 156 13.18 8.14 17.73
C ILE A 156 13.35 7.50 16.36
N ASP A 157 13.05 6.21 16.27
CA ASP A 157 13.03 5.50 14.99
C ASP A 157 11.80 5.89 14.18
N LEU A 158 12.02 6.58 13.06
CA LEU A 158 10.97 7.08 12.20
C LEU A 158 10.18 5.95 11.55
N ASP A 159 10.82 4.82 11.24
CA ASP A 159 10.18 3.69 10.57
C ASP A 159 9.30 2.90 11.55
N ILE A 160 9.70 2.81 12.82
CA ILE A 160 8.90 2.19 13.89
C ILE A 160 7.82 3.14 14.40
N LEU A 161 8.07 4.45 14.43
CA LEU A 161 7.11 5.44 14.91
C LEU A 161 5.82 5.41 14.10
N VAL A 162 5.92 5.29 12.78
CA VAL A 162 4.76 5.16 11.87
C VAL A 162 3.83 4.03 12.33
N ASN A 163 4.44 2.89 12.65
CA ASN A 163 3.76 1.65 13.03
C ASN A 163 3.29 1.61 14.49
N THR A 164 3.78 2.50 15.35
CA THR A 164 3.44 2.46 16.78
C THR A 164 2.03 3.04 17.02
N PRO A 165 1.13 2.32 17.73
CA PRO A 165 -0.20 2.83 18.02
C PRO A 165 -0.15 4.18 18.74
N ALA A 166 -0.97 5.15 18.32
CA ALA A 166 -1.01 6.47 18.95
C ALA A 166 -1.45 6.41 20.44
N THR A 167 -2.14 5.34 20.84
CA THR A 167 -2.53 5.07 22.23
C THR A 167 -1.40 4.48 23.07
N ALA A 168 -0.32 4.02 22.45
CA ALA A 168 0.80 3.41 23.15
C ALA A 168 1.60 4.46 23.93
N ARG A 169 2.21 3.99 25.01
CA ARG A 169 3.27 4.72 25.71
C ARG A 169 4.55 3.92 25.64
N VAL A 170 5.61 4.52 25.11
CA VAL A 170 6.91 3.86 24.97
C VAL A 170 7.96 4.68 25.68
N ALA A 171 8.72 4.07 26.61
CA ALA A 171 9.70 4.78 27.44
C ALA A 171 9.12 6.02 28.16
N GLY A 172 7.85 5.95 28.58
CA GLY A 172 7.14 7.07 29.22
C GLY A 172 6.65 8.15 28.25
N LEU A 173 6.84 7.97 26.94
CA LEU A 173 6.49 8.93 25.90
C LEU A 173 5.08 8.70 25.35
N ASP A 174 4.37 9.79 25.08
CA ASP A 174 3.10 9.76 24.36
C ASP A 174 3.35 9.69 22.85
N VAL A 175 3.06 8.52 22.27
CA VAL A 175 3.29 8.27 20.84
C VAL A 175 2.44 9.19 19.95
N LYS A 176 1.22 9.55 20.36
CA LYS A 176 0.39 10.49 19.62
C LYS A 176 1.06 11.85 19.51
N LYS A 177 1.65 12.33 20.61
CA LYS A 177 2.38 13.60 20.64
C LYS A 177 3.63 13.53 19.76
N MET A 178 4.40 12.45 19.84
CA MET A 178 5.60 12.25 19.00
C MET A 178 5.25 12.22 17.50
N LYS A 179 4.20 11.50 17.12
CA LYS A 179 3.70 11.47 15.74
C LYS A 179 3.28 12.85 15.25
N ALA A 180 2.62 13.65 16.09
CA ALA A 180 2.24 15.01 15.75
C ALA A 180 3.47 15.92 15.54
N GLU A 181 4.47 15.83 16.42
CA GLU A 181 5.70 16.64 16.33
C GLU A 181 6.58 16.25 15.13
N LEU A 182 6.64 14.95 14.82
CA LEU A 182 7.44 14.40 13.73
C LEU A 182 6.64 14.18 12.43
N ALA A 183 5.40 14.66 12.37
CA ALA A 183 4.47 14.41 11.25
C ALA A 183 5.00 14.85 9.88
N HIS A 184 5.92 15.84 9.86
CA HIS A 184 6.54 16.35 8.64
C HIS A 184 7.65 15.44 8.11
N TRP A 185 8.19 14.53 8.91
CA TRP A 185 9.14 13.50 8.48
C TRP A 185 8.47 12.24 7.94
N LEU A 186 7.15 12.09 8.20
CA LEU A 186 6.35 10.97 7.74
C LEU A 186 5.80 11.34 6.36
N THR A 187 6.31 10.72 5.31
CA THR A 187 6.03 11.05 3.91
C THR A 187 4.53 11.10 3.62
N LYS A 188 4.02 12.29 3.28
CA LYS A 188 2.59 12.57 2.99
C LYS A 188 2.34 13.06 1.58
N GLN A 189 3.38 13.15 0.75
CA GLN A 189 3.28 13.61 -0.62
C GLN A 189 4.39 13.02 -1.47
N CYS A 190 4.15 12.90 -2.77
CA CYS A 190 5.17 12.50 -3.73
C CYS A 190 4.93 13.23 -5.06
N GLU A 191 6.01 13.59 -5.75
CA GLU A 191 5.94 14.12 -7.11
C GLU A 191 6.03 12.94 -8.09
N PHE A 192 5.08 12.85 -9.01
CA PHE A 192 5.07 11.84 -10.06
C PHE A 192 5.15 12.48 -11.45
N ASN A 193 5.73 11.75 -12.40
CA ASN A 193 5.55 12.05 -13.82
C ASN A 193 4.17 11.58 -14.26
N PHE A 194 3.48 12.40 -15.04
CA PHE A 194 2.24 12.08 -15.72
C PHE A 194 2.39 12.41 -17.20
N ILE A 195 1.64 11.71 -18.04
CA ILE A 195 1.49 11.99 -19.47
C ILE A 195 0.26 12.86 -19.68
N LEU A 196 0.37 13.87 -20.53
CA LEU A 196 -0.77 14.70 -20.93
C LEU A 196 -1.80 13.86 -21.70
N ALA A 197 -3.01 13.74 -21.15
CA ALA A 197 -4.08 12.93 -21.72
C ALA A 197 -4.45 13.34 -23.14
N LYS A 198 -4.38 14.64 -23.46
CA LYS A 198 -4.66 15.17 -24.80
C LYS A 198 -3.76 14.58 -25.88
N GLU A 199 -2.51 14.25 -25.54
CA GLU A 199 -1.53 13.71 -26.47
C GLU A 199 -1.85 12.23 -26.74
N LEU A 200 -2.19 11.48 -25.69
CA LEU A 200 -2.64 10.09 -25.82
C LEU A 200 -3.93 9.96 -26.62
N ARG A 201 -4.90 10.88 -26.44
CA ARG A 201 -6.16 10.89 -27.22
C ARG A 201 -5.95 11.02 -28.72
N GLN A 202 -4.94 11.79 -29.12
CA GLN A 202 -4.64 12.11 -30.51
C GLN A 202 -3.75 11.04 -31.19
N GLY A 203 -3.30 10.03 -30.43
CA GLY A 203 -2.46 8.94 -30.95
C GLY A 203 -3.19 8.06 -31.97
N GLY A 204 -3.07 8.42 -33.25
CA GLY A 204 -3.30 7.51 -34.39
C GLY A 204 -2.00 6.81 -34.79
N ASP A 205 -1.74 6.67 -36.10
CA ASP A 205 -0.56 6.03 -36.69
C ASP A 205 0.83 6.51 -36.17
N HIS A 206 0.86 7.64 -35.45
CA HIS A 206 2.07 8.26 -34.90
C HIS A 206 2.45 7.76 -33.49
N PHE A 207 1.57 7.03 -32.81
CA PHE A 207 1.84 6.41 -31.51
C PHE A 207 1.26 4.99 -31.48
N PRO A 208 1.80 4.07 -32.31
CA PRO A 208 1.23 2.73 -32.47
C PRO A 208 1.47 1.82 -31.26
N THR A 209 2.42 2.17 -30.38
CA THR A 209 2.82 1.37 -29.22
C THR A 209 3.12 2.28 -28.03
N MET A 210 2.99 1.75 -26.82
CA MET A 210 3.43 2.49 -25.63
C MET A 210 4.94 2.75 -25.66
N LEU A 211 5.34 3.94 -25.25
CA LEU A 211 6.74 4.33 -25.10
C LEU A 211 7.11 4.39 -23.62
N SER A 212 8.30 3.92 -23.26
CA SER A 212 8.86 4.14 -21.93
C SER A 212 9.01 5.63 -21.60
N LEU A 213 8.99 5.99 -20.31
CA LEU A 213 9.23 7.36 -19.85
C LEU A 213 10.48 7.98 -20.50
N GLN A 214 11.56 7.22 -20.60
CA GLN A 214 12.80 7.68 -21.24
C GLN A 214 12.62 7.98 -22.74
N GLN A 215 11.92 7.12 -23.47
CA GLN A 215 11.63 7.36 -24.89
C GLN A 215 10.71 8.57 -25.08
N ILE A 216 9.69 8.75 -24.23
CA ILE A 216 8.81 9.93 -24.27
C ILE A 216 9.63 11.20 -23.99
N ARG A 217 10.48 11.21 -22.96
CA ARG A 217 11.35 12.37 -22.67
C ARG A 217 12.27 12.73 -23.84
N MET A 218 12.73 11.74 -24.60
CA MET A 218 13.59 11.96 -25.76
C MET A 218 12.82 12.42 -27.00
N GLN A 219 11.68 11.79 -27.31
CA GLN A 219 10.94 12.00 -28.56
C GLN A 219 9.87 13.09 -28.42
N HIS A 220 9.25 13.20 -27.25
CA HIS A 220 8.11 14.06 -26.95
C HIS A 220 8.23 14.68 -25.54
N PRO A 221 9.29 15.46 -25.26
CA PRO A 221 9.56 15.98 -23.91
C PRO A 221 8.41 16.79 -23.32
N SER A 222 7.60 17.46 -24.16
CA SER A 222 6.44 18.25 -23.74
C SER A 222 5.24 17.41 -23.27
N TRP A 223 5.24 16.10 -23.49
CA TRP A 223 4.16 15.21 -23.06
C TRP A 223 4.22 14.88 -21.58
N VAL A 224 5.42 14.92 -20.99
CA VAL A 224 5.66 14.57 -19.58
C VAL A 224 5.53 15.81 -18.71
N VAL A 225 4.68 15.72 -17.68
CA VAL A 225 4.53 16.78 -16.67
C VAL A 225 4.70 16.20 -15.28
N ARG A 226 5.31 16.98 -14.37
CA ARG A 226 5.46 16.59 -12.96
C ARG A 226 4.34 17.16 -12.12
N LYS A 227 3.74 16.32 -11.26
CA LYS A 227 2.62 16.70 -10.38
C LYS A 227 2.81 16.10 -9.00
N ILE A 228 2.51 16.89 -7.98
CA ILE A 228 2.56 16.45 -6.58
C ILE A 228 1.19 15.90 -6.20
N ILE A 229 1.18 14.67 -5.70
CA ILE A 229 0.01 14.04 -5.09
C ILE A 229 0.25 14.00 -3.58
N THR A 230 -0.68 14.58 -2.83
CA THR A 230 -0.65 14.57 -1.36
C THR A 230 -1.64 13.55 -0.82
N LEU A 231 -1.35 12.96 0.34
CA LEU A 231 -2.27 12.04 1.01
C LEU A 231 -3.57 12.73 1.40
N GLU A 232 -3.50 14.00 1.85
CA GLU A 232 -4.68 14.78 2.21
C GLU A 232 -5.57 15.02 0.98
N GLY A 233 -4.98 15.44 -0.14
CA GLY A 233 -5.72 15.65 -1.38
C GLY A 233 -6.28 14.35 -1.95
N ALA A 234 -5.54 13.24 -1.84
CA ALA A 234 -6.02 11.92 -2.21
C ALA A 234 -7.25 11.52 -1.37
N CYS A 235 -7.20 11.70 -0.05
CA CYS A 235 -8.33 11.39 0.84
C CYS A 235 -9.56 12.29 0.59
N LYS A 236 -9.34 13.55 0.20
CA LYS A 236 -10.41 14.51 -0.12
C LYS A 236 -10.94 14.39 -1.55
N GLY A 237 -10.33 13.53 -2.37
CA GLY A 237 -10.72 13.33 -3.77
C GLY A 237 -10.32 14.45 -4.73
N GLU A 238 -9.34 15.29 -4.36
CA GLU A 238 -8.90 16.45 -5.16
C GLU A 238 -8.40 16.04 -6.56
N PHE A 239 -7.90 14.82 -6.69
CA PHE A 239 -7.31 14.31 -7.94
C PHE A 239 -8.28 13.45 -8.76
N THR A 240 -9.50 13.19 -8.27
CA THR A 240 -10.44 12.24 -8.90
C THR A 240 -10.89 12.66 -10.30
N HIS A 241 -11.01 13.96 -10.57
CA HIS A 241 -11.60 14.42 -11.83
C HIS A 241 -10.61 14.54 -13.01
N GLN A 242 -9.40 15.03 -12.74
CA GLN A 242 -8.40 15.35 -13.77
C GLN A 242 -7.26 14.32 -13.88
N TYR A 243 -7.09 13.44 -12.89
CA TYR A 243 -5.98 12.51 -12.85
C TYR A 243 -6.48 11.08 -13.01
N LEU A 244 -5.82 10.32 -13.86
CA LEU A 244 -6.06 8.91 -14.11
C LEU A 244 -4.81 8.11 -13.74
N ALA A 245 -4.97 7.05 -12.97
CA ALA A 245 -3.97 6.00 -12.79
C ALA A 245 -4.47 4.72 -13.48
N VAL A 246 -3.62 4.07 -14.27
CA VAL A 246 -3.98 2.85 -15.00
C VAL A 246 -3.40 1.64 -14.27
N SER A 247 -4.27 0.81 -13.71
CA SER A 247 -3.90 -0.47 -13.13
C SER A 247 -4.07 -1.57 -14.16
N HIS A 248 -2.98 -2.22 -14.51
CA HIS A 248 -2.93 -3.22 -15.56
C HIS A 248 -1.86 -4.25 -15.21
N ARG A 249 -1.79 -5.36 -15.96
CA ARG A 249 -0.68 -6.29 -15.84
C ARG A 249 0.33 -6.05 -16.95
N TRP A 250 1.60 -6.24 -16.63
CA TRP A 250 2.59 -6.46 -17.68
C TRP A 250 2.33 -7.81 -18.34
N GLU A 251 2.03 -7.81 -19.64
CA GLU A 251 1.70 -9.04 -20.34
C GLU A 251 2.89 -9.97 -20.50
N ASN A 252 4.08 -9.40 -20.70
CA ASN A 252 5.35 -10.09 -20.61
C ASN A 252 6.39 -9.27 -19.83
N LYS A 253 7.61 -9.81 -19.65
CA LYS A 253 8.66 -9.19 -18.82
C LYS A 253 9.15 -7.84 -19.37
N ASN A 254 9.10 -7.63 -20.68
CA ASN A 254 9.76 -6.52 -21.35
C ASN A 254 8.78 -5.47 -21.88
N ASP A 255 7.53 -5.86 -22.09
CA ASP A 255 6.50 -5.04 -22.72
C ASP A 255 5.16 -5.31 -22.04
N PRO A 256 4.51 -4.28 -21.47
CA PRO A 256 3.19 -4.44 -20.87
C PRO A 256 2.09 -4.65 -21.90
N ASP A 257 2.26 -4.19 -23.15
CA ASP A 257 1.19 -4.18 -24.16
C ASP A 257 1.71 -4.56 -25.57
N PRO A 258 2.13 -5.83 -25.78
CA PRO A 258 2.79 -6.25 -27.03
C PRO A 258 1.89 -6.14 -28.25
N ASP A 259 0.58 -6.33 -28.04
CA ASP A 259 -0.43 -6.32 -29.09
C ASP A 259 -1.14 -4.96 -29.23
N GLY A 260 -0.77 -3.97 -28.40
CA GLY A 260 -1.33 -2.61 -28.44
C GLY A 260 -2.77 -2.49 -27.90
N VAL A 261 -3.32 -3.56 -27.32
CA VAL A 261 -4.74 -3.62 -26.91
C VAL A 261 -5.00 -2.73 -25.69
N GLN A 262 -4.07 -2.69 -24.73
CA GLN A 262 -4.18 -1.82 -23.54
C GLN A 262 -4.15 -0.35 -23.95
N LEU A 263 -3.25 0.03 -24.86
CA LEU A 263 -3.18 1.39 -25.38
C LEU A 263 -4.48 1.79 -26.08
N VAL A 264 -5.05 0.92 -26.91
CA VAL A 264 -6.31 1.20 -27.61
C VAL A 264 -7.46 1.44 -26.62
N GLU A 265 -7.58 0.61 -25.59
CA GLU A 265 -8.64 0.77 -24.57
C GLU A 265 -8.41 2.00 -23.69
N LEU A 266 -7.17 2.30 -23.29
CA LEU A 266 -6.81 3.54 -22.61
C LEU A 266 -7.21 4.76 -23.45
N GLN A 267 -6.86 4.80 -24.73
CA GLN A 267 -7.20 5.91 -25.61
C GLN A 267 -8.72 6.09 -25.77
N LYS A 268 -9.45 4.98 -25.89
CA LYS A 268 -10.92 4.98 -25.94
C LYS A 268 -11.51 5.54 -24.65
N TYR A 269 -11.04 5.05 -23.51
CA TYR A 269 -11.43 5.57 -22.20
C TYR A 269 -11.17 7.08 -22.08
N LEU A 270 -10.00 7.55 -22.51
CA LEU A 270 -9.66 8.98 -22.46
C LEU A 270 -10.52 9.85 -23.38
N ARG A 271 -10.97 9.32 -24.54
CA ARG A 271 -11.91 10.03 -25.43
C ARG A 271 -13.28 10.19 -24.78
N ASP A 272 -13.74 9.16 -24.07
CA ASP A 272 -15.02 9.18 -23.35
C ASP A 272 -14.96 10.04 -22.06
N HIS A 273 -13.76 10.32 -21.55
CA HIS A 273 -13.51 11.09 -20.33
C HIS A 273 -12.64 12.34 -20.61
N PRO A 274 -13.18 13.38 -21.27
CA PRO A 274 -12.42 14.55 -21.69
C PRO A 274 -11.87 15.39 -20.51
N SER A 275 -12.45 15.25 -19.32
CA SER A 275 -12.01 15.92 -18.09
C SER A 275 -10.65 15.46 -17.57
N ILE A 276 -10.20 14.26 -17.96
CA ILE A 276 -8.90 13.73 -17.56
C ILE A 276 -7.81 14.51 -18.30
N GLU A 277 -6.85 15.04 -17.55
CA GLU A 277 -5.75 15.83 -18.08
C GLU A 277 -4.40 15.12 -17.92
N PHE A 278 -4.26 14.33 -16.86
CA PHE A 278 -3.00 13.70 -16.46
C PHE A 278 -3.18 12.19 -16.31
N VAL A 279 -2.35 11.43 -17.02
CA VAL A 279 -2.39 9.96 -17.01
C VAL A 279 -1.10 9.42 -16.40
N PHE A 280 -1.25 8.59 -15.37
CA PHE A 280 -0.19 7.76 -14.83
C PHE A 280 -0.35 6.34 -15.38
N TYR A 281 0.65 5.91 -16.11
CA TYR A 281 0.82 4.55 -16.60
C TYR A 281 2.27 4.16 -16.33
N ASP A 282 2.51 3.03 -15.67
CA ASP A 282 3.82 2.72 -15.08
C ASP A 282 4.99 2.80 -16.08
N LEU A 283 4.89 2.19 -17.27
CA LEU A 283 5.90 2.21 -18.33
C LEU A 283 6.22 3.64 -18.76
N MET A 284 5.18 4.45 -18.93
CA MET A 284 5.28 5.83 -19.43
C MET A 284 5.65 6.84 -18.34
N SER A 285 5.46 6.49 -17.06
CA SER A 285 5.50 7.43 -15.93
C SER A 285 6.61 7.14 -14.92
N LEU A 286 7.13 5.92 -14.88
CA LEU A 286 8.29 5.54 -14.07
C LEU A 286 9.52 5.34 -14.95
N PRO A 287 10.73 5.66 -14.46
CA PRO A 287 11.95 5.25 -15.14
C PRO A 287 12.02 3.73 -15.28
N GLN A 288 12.38 3.23 -16.47
CA GLN A 288 12.36 1.81 -16.84
C GLN A 288 13.75 1.19 -17.01
N GLY A 289 13.82 -0.14 -17.01
CA GLY A 289 15.01 -0.93 -17.40
C GLY A 289 16.11 -1.05 -16.33
N GLU A 290 17.12 -1.86 -16.60
CA GLU A 290 18.27 -2.07 -15.69
C GLU A 290 19.34 -0.97 -15.80
N LYS A 291 19.42 -0.30 -16.95
CA LYS A 291 20.41 0.74 -17.26
C LYS A 291 19.95 2.15 -16.90
N LYS A 292 19.16 2.30 -15.83
CA LYS A 292 18.75 3.61 -15.31
C LYS A 292 19.97 4.45 -14.95
N THR A 293 19.95 5.73 -15.30
CA THR A 293 20.93 6.68 -14.77
C THR A 293 20.77 6.80 -13.25
N PRO A 294 21.77 7.29 -12.51
CA PRO A 294 21.64 7.52 -11.07
C PRO A 294 20.43 8.41 -10.70
N GLU A 295 20.15 9.42 -11.51
CA GLU A 295 19.01 10.33 -11.34
C GLU A 295 17.68 9.58 -11.56
N GLU A 296 17.62 8.72 -12.58
CA GLU A 296 16.45 7.88 -12.85
C GLU A 296 16.21 6.83 -11.77
N LYS A 297 17.28 6.26 -11.19
CA LYS A 297 17.17 5.37 -10.02
C LYS A 297 16.62 6.13 -8.82
N ALA A 298 17.10 7.34 -8.59
CA ALA A 298 16.61 8.19 -7.52
C ALA A 298 15.13 8.54 -7.68
N GLU A 299 14.73 8.95 -8.89
CA GLU A 299 13.35 9.25 -9.24
C GLU A 299 12.45 8.02 -9.07
N PHE A 300 12.86 6.85 -9.57
CA PHE A 300 12.13 5.60 -9.41
C PHE A 300 11.96 5.22 -7.93
N GLY A 301 13.03 5.28 -7.15
CA GLY A 301 13.01 4.96 -5.73
C GLY A 301 12.17 5.93 -4.90
N GLN A 302 12.02 7.19 -5.33
CA GLN A 302 11.12 8.14 -4.70
C GLN A 302 9.65 7.83 -5.02
N MET A 303 9.34 7.48 -6.27
CA MET A 303 7.97 7.28 -6.75
C MET A 303 7.36 5.95 -6.33
N LEU A 304 8.09 4.83 -6.54
CA LEU A 304 7.55 3.47 -6.35
C LEU A 304 6.98 3.23 -4.94
N PRO A 305 7.65 3.62 -3.83
CA PRO A 305 7.10 3.43 -2.51
C PRO A 305 5.80 4.21 -2.28
N ASN A 306 5.55 5.28 -3.05
CA ASN A 306 4.42 6.20 -2.85
C ASN A 306 3.27 5.96 -3.83
N ILE A 307 3.34 4.94 -4.69
CA ILE A 307 2.33 4.63 -5.72
C ILE A 307 0.92 4.47 -5.13
N ASN A 308 0.82 4.09 -3.84
CA ASN A 308 -0.43 3.99 -3.12
C ASN A 308 -1.25 5.30 -3.12
N LEU A 309 -0.59 6.47 -3.19
CA LEU A 309 -1.26 7.76 -3.26
C LEU A 309 -2.06 7.92 -4.56
N LEU A 310 -1.55 7.38 -5.66
CA LEU A 310 -2.20 7.46 -6.98
C LEU A 310 -3.51 6.68 -6.97
N TYR A 311 -3.45 5.40 -6.58
CA TYR A 311 -4.61 4.50 -6.59
C TYR A 311 -5.62 4.78 -5.45
N LEU A 312 -5.21 5.53 -4.43
CA LEU A 312 -6.14 6.07 -3.42
C LEU A 312 -6.80 7.39 -3.85
N GLY A 313 -6.12 8.24 -4.62
CA GLY A 313 -6.55 9.62 -4.89
C GLY A 313 -7.04 9.95 -6.30
N CYS A 314 -6.51 9.31 -7.35
CA CYS A 314 -6.80 9.58 -8.76
C CYS A 314 -7.90 8.67 -9.30
N SER A 315 -8.68 9.05 -10.32
CA SER A 315 -9.53 8.06 -10.99
C SER A 315 -8.68 6.88 -11.45
N VAL A 316 -9.24 5.67 -11.41
CA VAL A 316 -8.49 4.44 -11.75
C VAL A 316 -9.15 3.74 -12.92
N LEU A 317 -8.40 3.49 -13.98
CA LEU A 317 -8.80 2.56 -15.02
C LEU A 317 -8.15 1.21 -14.71
N ILE A 318 -8.96 0.18 -14.51
CA ILE A 318 -8.50 -1.19 -14.32
C ILE A 318 -8.68 -1.93 -15.64
N GLU A 319 -7.58 -2.32 -16.25
CA GLU A 319 -7.54 -3.19 -17.42
C GLU A 319 -7.41 -4.63 -16.93
N LEU A 320 -8.57 -5.25 -16.73
CA LEU A 320 -8.71 -6.54 -16.08
C LEU A 320 -8.54 -7.67 -17.11
N ASP A 321 -7.57 -8.53 -16.89
CA ASP A 321 -7.48 -9.82 -17.59
C ASP A 321 -7.53 -11.00 -16.61
N VAL A 322 -7.45 -12.23 -17.13
CA VAL A 322 -7.55 -13.45 -16.28
C VAL A 322 -6.39 -13.55 -15.29
N VAL A 323 -5.18 -13.10 -15.66
CA VAL A 323 -3.98 -13.21 -14.83
C VAL A 323 -3.91 -12.10 -13.79
N TYR A 324 -4.57 -10.97 -14.01
CA TYR A 324 -4.63 -9.81 -13.12
C TYR A 324 -4.94 -10.20 -11.67
N LEU A 325 -5.91 -11.09 -11.44
CA LEU A 325 -6.32 -11.52 -10.10
C LEU A 325 -5.25 -12.30 -9.33
N SER A 326 -4.21 -12.77 -10.01
CA SER A 326 -3.13 -13.58 -9.41
C SER A 326 -1.90 -12.76 -9.01
N ARG A 327 -1.77 -11.49 -9.43
CA ARG A 327 -0.57 -10.68 -9.17
C ARG A 327 -0.77 -9.71 -8.01
N PHE A 328 0.31 -9.45 -7.29
CA PHE A 328 0.28 -8.60 -6.11
C PHE A 328 -0.10 -7.15 -6.44
N TRP A 329 0.61 -6.51 -7.37
CA TRP A 329 0.43 -5.09 -7.67
C TRP A 329 -0.97 -4.80 -8.18
N THR A 330 -1.45 -5.54 -9.16
CA THR A 330 -2.81 -5.43 -9.70
C THR A 330 -3.88 -5.53 -8.59
N GLN A 331 -3.77 -6.52 -7.71
CA GLN A 331 -4.71 -6.71 -6.60
C GLN A 331 -4.61 -5.60 -5.53
N PHE A 332 -3.40 -5.11 -5.23
CA PHE A 332 -3.16 -4.02 -4.30
C PHE A 332 -3.70 -2.67 -4.82
N GLU A 333 -3.44 -2.36 -6.09
CA GLU A 333 -3.92 -1.18 -6.78
C GLU A 333 -5.44 -1.18 -6.92
N ALA A 334 -6.02 -2.33 -7.29
CA ALA A 334 -7.45 -2.55 -7.28
C ALA A 334 -8.01 -2.24 -5.90
N TRP A 335 -7.55 -2.92 -4.84
CA TRP A 335 -8.02 -2.71 -3.48
C TRP A 335 -8.05 -1.23 -3.07
N LEU A 336 -6.95 -0.50 -3.29
CA LEU A 336 -6.85 0.94 -3.01
C LEU A 336 -7.92 1.77 -3.75
N SER A 337 -8.21 1.43 -5.00
CA SER A 337 -9.23 2.11 -5.80
C SER A 337 -10.67 1.91 -5.29
N PHE A 338 -10.91 0.81 -4.54
CA PHE A 338 -12.17 0.56 -3.83
C PHE A 338 -12.22 1.24 -2.45
N GLN A 339 -11.13 1.86 -1.98
CA GLN A 339 -11.10 2.54 -0.68
C GLN A 339 -11.38 4.04 -0.80
N LYS A 340 -11.82 4.63 0.31
CA LYS A 340 -11.84 6.06 0.57
C LYS A 340 -11.18 6.36 1.91
N GLY A 341 -10.51 7.52 1.98
CA GLY A 341 -9.97 8.03 3.22
C GLY A 341 -11.07 8.52 4.17
N SER A 342 -10.93 8.24 5.46
CA SER A 342 -11.87 8.69 6.50
C SER A 342 -11.18 8.86 7.85
N ASN A 343 -11.88 9.48 8.80
CA ASN A 343 -11.47 9.55 10.21
C ASN A 343 -11.44 8.19 10.93
N LEU A 344 -11.87 7.11 10.28
CA LEU A 344 -11.73 5.73 10.76
C LEU A 344 -10.55 5.00 10.09
N GLY A 345 -9.85 5.64 9.17
CA GLY A 345 -8.83 5.04 8.32
C GLY A 345 -9.33 4.82 6.90
N LEU A 346 -8.78 3.81 6.22
CA LEU A 346 -9.24 3.38 4.91
C LEU A 346 -10.55 2.59 5.06
N THR A 347 -11.58 3.05 4.37
CA THR A 347 -12.89 2.41 4.41
C THR A 347 -13.38 2.13 3.00
N SER A 348 -14.19 1.09 2.84
CA SER A 348 -14.85 0.78 1.57
C SER A 348 -15.58 2.00 1.01
N CYS A 349 -15.35 2.27 -0.27
CA CYS A 349 -16.06 3.29 -1.01
C CYS A 349 -17.44 2.74 -1.42
N PRO A 350 -18.55 3.46 -1.14
CA PRO A 350 -19.85 3.03 -1.62
C PRO A 350 -19.86 3.02 -3.16
N PRO A 351 -20.68 2.15 -3.81
CA PRO A 351 -20.69 2.04 -5.27
C PRO A 351 -20.88 3.36 -6.02
N SER A 352 -21.67 4.29 -5.46
CA SER A 352 -21.93 5.61 -6.06
C SER A 352 -20.74 6.58 -6.02
N ALA A 353 -19.71 6.27 -5.23
CA ALA A 353 -18.50 7.08 -5.09
C ALA A 353 -17.25 6.32 -5.55
N LEU A 354 -17.42 5.13 -6.16
CA LEU A 354 -16.30 4.39 -6.73
C LEU A 354 -15.62 5.24 -7.80
N ARG A 355 -14.30 5.26 -7.69
CA ARG A 355 -13.38 6.07 -8.50
C ARG A 355 -12.73 5.22 -9.59
N CYS A 356 -13.12 3.95 -9.69
CA CYS A 356 -12.55 2.99 -10.60
C CYS A 356 -13.53 2.62 -11.73
N SER A 357 -13.02 2.56 -12.94
CA SER A 357 -13.66 1.94 -14.10
C SER A 357 -12.94 0.64 -14.42
N ILE A 358 -13.66 -0.43 -14.74
CA ILE A 358 -13.07 -1.73 -15.06
C ILE A 358 -13.41 -2.05 -16.51
N VAL A 359 -12.37 -2.27 -17.32
CA VAL A 359 -12.47 -2.76 -18.69
C VAL A 359 -11.93 -4.19 -18.71
N ALA A 360 -12.76 -5.13 -19.18
CA ALA A 360 -12.33 -6.50 -19.35
C ALA A 360 -11.52 -6.63 -20.64
N MET A 361 -10.32 -7.18 -20.50
CA MET A 361 -9.37 -7.47 -21.57
C MET A 361 -9.39 -8.97 -21.85
N HIS A 362 -9.10 -9.36 -23.09
CA HIS A 362 -8.88 -10.76 -23.47
C HIS A 362 -10.00 -11.73 -23.02
N GLY A 363 -11.26 -11.27 -23.01
CA GLY A 363 -12.43 -12.07 -22.63
C GLY A 363 -12.64 -12.26 -21.11
N ALA A 364 -12.06 -11.39 -20.27
CA ALA A 364 -12.17 -11.49 -18.82
C ALA A 364 -13.49 -10.95 -18.21
N ASP A 365 -14.56 -10.80 -18.98
CA ASP A 365 -15.84 -10.21 -18.56
C ASP A 365 -16.42 -10.89 -17.30
N ALA A 366 -16.30 -12.22 -17.24
CA ALA A 366 -16.77 -13.02 -16.11
C ALA A 366 -16.05 -12.69 -14.78
N TYR A 367 -14.84 -12.13 -14.85
CA TYR A 367 -14.02 -11.84 -13.68
C TYR A 367 -14.26 -10.43 -13.09
N VAL A 368 -14.97 -9.54 -13.81
CA VAL A 368 -15.30 -8.20 -13.31
C VAL A 368 -16.10 -8.27 -12.01
N GLY A 369 -17.08 -9.18 -11.95
CA GLY A 369 -17.87 -9.42 -10.75
C GLY A 369 -17.04 -9.96 -9.59
N ALA A 370 -16.10 -10.87 -9.89
CA ALA A 370 -15.20 -11.44 -8.89
C ALA A 370 -14.28 -10.39 -8.28
N LEU A 371 -13.67 -9.51 -9.09
CA LEU A 371 -12.82 -8.42 -8.59
C LEU A 371 -13.58 -7.48 -7.65
N LYS A 372 -14.81 -7.10 -8.03
CA LYS A 372 -15.67 -6.24 -7.18
C LYS A 372 -16.02 -6.92 -5.87
N LEU A 373 -16.44 -8.19 -5.92
CA LEU A 373 -16.78 -8.96 -4.72
C LEU A 373 -15.57 -9.09 -3.78
N GLU A 374 -14.38 -9.24 -4.35
CA GLU A 374 -13.14 -9.43 -3.60
C GLU A 374 -12.75 -8.20 -2.77
N TRP A 375 -12.92 -6.99 -3.33
CA TRP A 375 -12.35 -5.76 -2.76
C TRP A 375 -13.35 -4.75 -2.20
N MET A 376 -14.62 -4.80 -2.59
CA MET A 376 -15.62 -3.79 -2.20
C MET A 376 -15.92 -3.75 -0.70
N ASP A 377 -15.85 -4.88 0.02
CA ASP A 377 -16.05 -4.96 1.49
C ASP A 377 -14.78 -5.45 2.23
N CYS A 378 -13.62 -5.09 1.69
CA CYS A 378 -12.31 -5.52 2.17
C CYS A 378 -11.58 -4.38 2.89
N ASP A 379 -11.59 -4.42 4.23
CA ASP A 379 -10.81 -3.49 5.05
C ASP A 379 -9.29 -3.75 4.94
N ALA A 380 -8.47 -2.81 5.42
CA ALA A 380 -7.02 -2.90 5.33
C ALA A 380 -6.42 -4.17 5.96
N LYS A 381 -7.01 -4.69 7.04
CA LYS A 381 -6.52 -5.91 7.69
C LYS A 381 -6.80 -7.14 6.82
N LYS A 382 -8.02 -7.27 6.30
CA LYS A 382 -8.37 -8.36 5.36
C LYS A 382 -7.55 -8.28 4.09
N ALA A 383 -7.32 -7.07 3.57
CA ALA A 383 -6.50 -6.88 2.38
C ALA A 383 -5.05 -7.32 2.62
N HIS A 384 -4.46 -6.94 3.76
CA HIS A 384 -3.14 -7.41 4.17
C HIS A 384 -3.10 -8.96 4.24
N GLU A 385 -4.06 -9.60 4.92
CA GLU A 385 -4.13 -11.06 5.03
C GLU A 385 -4.21 -11.73 3.65
N LYS A 386 -5.13 -11.27 2.79
CA LYS A 386 -5.31 -11.80 1.43
C LYS A 386 -4.06 -11.62 0.58
N LEU A 387 -3.52 -10.40 0.51
CA LEU A 387 -2.36 -10.08 -0.31
C LEU A 387 -1.07 -10.74 0.20
N SER A 388 -0.99 -11.06 1.49
CA SER A 388 0.13 -11.81 2.07
C SER A 388 0.17 -13.29 1.65
N SER A 389 -0.93 -13.81 1.09
CA SER A 389 -1.04 -15.21 0.66
C SER A 389 0.07 -15.60 -0.33
N PRO A 390 0.64 -16.83 -0.21
CA PRO A 390 1.58 -17.38 -1.18
C PRO A 390 0.98 -17.54 -2.58
N ALA A 391 -0.35 -17.64 -2.69
CA ALA A 391 -1.04 -17.73 -3.99
C ALA A 391 -0.95 -16.44 -4.82
N ILE A 392 -0.66 -15.31 -4.18
CA ILE A 392 -0.49 -14.03 -4.85
C ILE A 392 0.96 -13.90 -5.33
N THR A 393 1.13 -13.92 -6.64
CA THR A 393 2.42 -13.89 -7.34
C THR A 393 3.01 -12.48 -7.38
N VAL A 394 4.34 -12.39 -7.40
CA VAL A 394 5.06 -11.13 -7.58
C VAL A 394 6.37 -11.40 -8.31
N THR A 395 6.80 -10.49 -9.17
CA THR A 395 8.09 -10.60 -9.87
C THR A 395 9.27 -10.32 -8.91
N ASN A 396 9.06 -9.44 -7.93
CA ASN A 396 10.04 -9.08 -6.90
C ASN A 396 9.44 -9.22 -5.50
N ALA A 397 9.95 -10.17 -4.71
CA ALA A 397 9.45 -10.47 -3.38
C ALA A 397 9.64 -9.31 -2.39
N SER A 398 10.68 -8.48 -2.55
CA SER A 398 10.90 -7.33 -1.66
C SER A 398 9.78 -6.30 -1.77
N ASP A 399 9.29 -6.06 -2.98
CA ASP A 399 8.24 -5.06 -3.24
C ASP A 399 6.94 -5.45 -2.52
N LYS A 400 6.58 -6.74 -2.60
CA LYS A 400 5.43 -7.30 -1.88
C LYS A 400 5.57 -7.09 -0.37
N MET A 401 6.73 -7.38 0.21
CA MET A 401 6.96 -7.21 1.64
C MET A 401 6.85 -5.74 2.08
N ILE A 402 7.48 -4.83 1.32
CA ILE A 402 7.46 -3.38 1.60
C ILE A 402 6.02 -2.86 1.53
N GLN A 403 5.27 -3.22 0.49
CA GLN A 403 3.92 -2.70 0.29
C GLN A 403 2.88 -3.32 1.23
N LEU A 404 3.05 -4.59 1.64
CA LEU A 404 2.21 -5.19 2.66
C LEU A 404 2.29 -4.42 3.98
N GLU A 405 3.50 -4.04 4.42
CA GLU A 405 3.65 -3.23 5.63
C GLU A 405 2.93 -1.88 5.47
N LYS A 406 2.99 -1.28 4.27
CA LYS A 406 2.34 -0.01 3.98
C LYS A 406 0.81 -0.04 4.03
N ILE A 407 0.15 -1.18 3.80
CA ILE A 407 -1.32 -1.27 3.88
C ILE A 407 -1.82 -0.80 5.26
N LEU A 408 -1.23 -1.35 6.32
CA LEU A 408 -1.62 -1.05 7.70
C LEU A 408 -1.15 0.35 8.13
N GLN A 409 0.02 0.76 7.66
CA GLN A 409 0.54 2.11 7.88
C GLN A 409 -0.36 3.16 7.27
N LEU A 410 -0.76 2.98 6.00
CA LEU A 410 -1.60 3.92 5.28
C LEU A 410 -2.96 4.08 5.95
N ASP A 411 -3.58 2.97 6.39
CA ASP A 411 -4.82 3.00 7.19
C ASP A 411 -4.68 3.89 8.44
N ALA A 412 -3.59 3.72 9.19
CA ALA A 412 -3.32 4.52 10.38
C ALA A 412 -3.07 6.00 10.05
N ILE A 413 -2.24 6.30 9.04
CA ILE A 413 -1.92 7.67 8.64
C ILE A 413 -3.17 8.39 8.13
N VAL A 414 -4.04 7.72 7.37
CA VAL A 414 -5.32 8.27 6.90
C VAL A 414 -6.23 8.63 8.08
N ARG A 415 -6.34 7.75 9.08
CA ARG A 415 -7.12 8.00 10.30
C ARG A 415 -6.65 9.25 11.03
N GLU A 416 -5.33 9.49 11.05
CA GLU A 416 -4.72 10.66 11.67
C GLU A 416 -4.86 11.94 10.81
N ALA A 417 -4.81 11.80 9.48
CA ALA A 417 -4.90 12.92 8.54
C ALA A 417 -6.34 13.46 8.35
N MET A 418 -7.36 12.65 8.67
CA MET A 418 -8.77 13.01 8.49
C MET A 418 -9.43 13.32 9.85
N PRO A 419 -9.41 14.58 10.33
CA PRO A 419 -10.06 14.94 11.59
C PRO A 419 -11.58 14.76 11.53
N LEU A 420 -12.19 14.49 12.70
CA LEU A 420 -13.64 14.55 12.89
C LEU A 420 -14.14 15.94 12.47
N VAL A 421 -14.94 16.01 11.40
CA VAL A 421 -15.68 17.23 11.06
C VAL A 421 -16.73 17.43 12.15
N ASN A 422 -16.45 18.31 13.12
CA ASN A 422 -17.40 18.72 14.16
C ASN A 422 -18.46 19.67 13.58
N SER A 423 -19.34 19.12 12.74
CA SER A 423 -20.61 19.74 12.36
C SER A 423 -21.73 19.08 13.18
N PRO A 424 -22.46 19.83 14.03
CA PRO A 424 -23.57 19.28 14.83
C PRO A 424 -24.67 18.62 13.99
N ARG A 425 -24.79 18.99 12.70
CA ARG A 425 -25.76 18.39 11.77
C ARG A 425 -25.33 16.99 11.31
N ASP A 426 -24.02 16.74 11.21
CA ASP A 426 -23.48 15.48 10.69
C ASP A 426 -23.27 14.42 11.78
N SER A 427 -23.24 14.80 13.06
CA SER A 427 -23.11 13.84 14.16
C SER A 427 -24.36 12.96 14.31
N GLN A 428 -25.55 13.55 14.12
CA GLN A 428 -26.80 12.80 14.08
C GLN A 428 -26.96 12.00 12.77
N ALA A 429 -26.52 12.56 11.63
CA ALA A 429 -26.53 11.85 10.35
C ALA A 429 -25.56 10.66 10.34
N SER A 430 -24.37 10.80 10.94
CA SER A 430 -23.35 9.75 11.03
C SER A 430 -23.75 8.64 12.01
N GLN A 431 -24.32 8.98 13.17
CA GLN A 431 -24.86 7.97 14.08
C GLN A 431 -26.10 7.27 13.50
N ALA A 432 -26.95 7.98 12.76
CA ALA A 432 -28.06 7.39 12.01
C ALA A 432 -27.57 6.53 10.83
N ALA A 433 -26.51 6.92 10.13
CA ALA A 433 -25.90 6.17 9.05
C ALA A 433 -25.22 4.88 9.56
N VAL A 434 -24.51 4.93 10.68
CA VAL A 434 -23.94 3.74 11.34
C VAL A 434 -25.04 2.78 11.79
N ARG A 435 -26.12 3.29 12.41
CA ARG A 435 -27.28 2.44 12.78
C ARG A 435 -28.02 1.87 11.57
N ARG A 436 -28.11 2.63 10.47
CA ARG A 436 -28.69 2.17 9.20
C ARG A 436 -27.80 1.15 8.51
N LEU A 437 -26.47 1.32 8.55
CA LEU A 437 -25.49 0.36 8.04
C LEU A 437 -25.51 -0.94 8.87
N ASP A 438 -25.60 -0.87 10.19
CA ASP A 438 -25.75 -2.08 11.04
C ASP A 438 -27.09 -2.79 10.79
N SER A 439 -28.16 -2.03 10.56
CA SER A 439 -29.48 -2.58 10.23
C SER A 439 -29.53 -3.15 8.81
N ALA A 440 -28.85 -2.50 7.85
CA ALA A 440 -28.68 -2.98 6.49
C ALA A 440 -27.75 -4.18 6.42
N ARG A 441 -26.69 -4.24 7.25
CA ARG A 441 -25.76 -5.36 7.40
C ARG A 441 -26.48 -6.59 7.97
N LYS A 442 -27.38 -6.42 8.94
CA LYS A 442 -28.29 -7.48 9.41
C LYS A 442 -29.28 -7.95 8.34
N ARG A 443 -29.71 -7.07 7.43
CA ARG A 443 -30.60 -7.42 6.29
C ARG A 443 -29.84 -8.04 5.11
N HIS A 444 -28.61 -7.62 4.82
CA HIS A 444 -27.75 -8.13 3.75
C HIS A 444 -27.12 -9.48 4.10
N GLN A 445 -26.96 -9.79 5.39
CA GLN A 445 -26.61 -11.14 5.86
C GLN A 445 -27.67 -12.21 5.50
N HIS A 446 -28.85 -11.80 5.04
CA HIS A 446 -29.93 -12.67 4.55
C HIS A 446 -30.01 -12.79 3.02
N LEU A 447 -29.17 -12.06 2.28
CA LEU A 447 -29.14 -12.07 0.80
C LEU A 447 -27.71 -12.32 0.31
N ILE A 448 -27.13 -13.44 0.72
CA ILE A 448 -25.98 -14.05 0.03
C ILE A 448 -26.59 -14.96 -1.05
N LYS A 449 -26.40 -14.63 -2.33
CA LYS A 449 -26.58 -15.60 -3.41
C LYS A 449 -25.53 -16.70 -3.20
N LEU A 450 -25.99 -17.84 -2.69
CA LEU A 450 -25.21 -19.04 -2.51
C LEU A 450 -24.85 -19.65 -3.88
N PRO A 451 -23.76 -20.43 -3.99
CA PRO A 451 -23.47 -21.22 -5.19
C PRO A 451 -24.71 -22.01 -5.60
N GLU A 452 -24.94 -22.20 -6.91
CA GLU A 452 -26.08 -22.96 -7.43
C GLU A 452 -26.12 -24.33 -6.74
N CYS A 453 -27.06 -24.48 -5.80
CA CYS A 453 -27.28 -25.69 -5.05
C CYS A 453 -28.52 -26.35 -5.65
N ASN A 454 -28.30 -27.46 -6.36
CA ASN A 454 -29.38 -28.20 -7.00
C ASN A 454 -30.16 -29.10 -6.02
N ILE A 455 -29.77 -29.12 -4.74
CA ILE A 455 -30.37 -29.96 -3.70
C ILE A 455 -31.40 -29.15 -2.93
N THR A 456 -32.66 -29.56 -3.04
CA THR A 456 -33.81 -28.85 -2.49
C THR A 456 -33.75 -28.83 -0.96
N GLY A 457 -33.86 -27.64 -0.36
CA GLY A 457 -33.90 -27.45 1.10
C GLY A 457 -32.54 -27.45 1.81
N LEU A 458 -31.44 -27.73 1.10
CA LEU A 458 -30.09 -27.83 1.69
C LEU A 458 -29.53 -26.48 2.16
N PRO A 459 -29.63 -25.39 1.37
CA PRO A 459 -29.25 -24.05 1.82
C PRO A 459 -29.99 -23.61 3.09
N GLU A 460 -31.30 -23.88 3.16
CA GLU A 460 -32.16 -23.53 4.29
C GLU A 460 -31.79 -24.32 5.54
N LEU A 461 -31.48 -25.62 5.40
CA LEU A 461 -31.04 -26.48 6.49
C LEU A 461 -29.73 -25.95 7.11
N LEU A 462 -28.72 -25.70 6.28
CA LEU A 462 -27.39 -25.26 6.72
C LEU A 462 -27.42 -23.85 7.30
N SER A 463 -28.26 -22.98 6.74
CA SER A 463 -28.50 -21.63 7.26
C SER A 463 -29.16 -21.67 8.64
N LYS A 464 -30.21 -22.50 8.83
CA LYS A 464 -30.85 -22.71 10.15
C LYS A 464 -29.88 -23.24 11.20
N CYS A 465 -28.90 -24.03 10.79
CA CYS A 465 -27.89 -24.59 11.67
C CYS A 465 -26.66 -23.68 11.87
N ASN A 466 -26.62 -22.52 11.20
CA ASN A 466 -25.50 -21.58 11.17
C ASN A 466 -24.17 -22.29 10.85
N ILE A 467 -24.17 -23.03 9.73
CA ILE A 467 -23.04 -23.78 9.15
C ILE A 467 -23.04 -23.68 7.61
N ILE A 468 -23.49 -22.55 7.06
CA ILE A 468 -23.61 -22.34 5.61
C ILE A 468 -22.24 -22.41 4.89
N ASP A 469 -21.15 -22.19 5.62
CA ASP A 469 -19.76 -22.40 5.18
C ASP A 469 -19.46 -23.87 4.80
N LYS A 470 -20.33 -24.80 5.18
CA LYS A 470 -20.24 -26.24 4.84
C LYS A 470 -21.03 -26.63 3.59
N LEU A 471 -21.63 -25.66 2.87
CA LEU A 471 -22.47 -25.93 1.70
C LEU A 471 -21.75 -26.78 0.64
N GLY A 472 -20.49 -26.47 0.31
CA GLY A 472 -19.74 -27.26 -0.68
C GLY A 472 -19.55 -28.73 -0.29
N ALA A 473 -19.25 -29.00 0.98
CA ALA A 473 -19.10 -30.38 1.48
C ALA A 473 -20.44 -31.13 1.54
N ALA A 474 -21.52 -30.41 1.87
CA ALA A 474 -22.86 -30.98 1.92
C ALA A 474 -23.40 -31.33 0.52
N VAL A 475 -23.14 -30.46 -0.47
CA VAL A 475 -23.51 -30.70 -1.87
C VAL A 475 -22.79 -31.92 -2.41
N ALA A 476 -21.46 -31.97 -2.27
CA ALA A 476 -20.65 -33.09 -2.74
C ALA A 476 -21.10 -34.44 -2.13
N TRP A 477 -21.45 -34.45 -0.84
CA TRP A 477 -21.94 -35.66 -0.19
C TRP A 477 -23.32 -36.09 -0.73
N CYS A 478 -24.25 -35.16 -0.93
CA CYS A 478 -25.57 -35.51 -1.46
C CYS A 478 -25.49 -36.01 -2.91
N GLU A 479 -24.63 -35.40 -3.74
CA GLU A 479 -24.36 -35.87 -5.10
C GLU A 479 -23.75 -37.29 -5.10
N GLU A 480 -22.82 -37.58 -4.19
CA GLU A 480 -22.23 -38.91 -4.04
C GLU A 480 -23.26 -39.96 -3.59
N GLN A 481 -24.26 -39.56 -2.81
CA GLN A 481 -25.36 -40.43 -2.36
C GLN A 481 -26.56 -40.45 -3.33
N GLY A 482 -26.54 -39.64 -4.40
CA GLY A 482 -27.63 -39.51 -5.36
C GLY A 482 -28.90 -38.91 -4.77
N LEU A 483 -28.77 -37.91 -3.88
CA LEU A 483 -29.88 -37.24 -3.20
C LEU A 483 -30.11 -35.84 -3.75
N ASP A 484 -31.35 -35.54 -4.13
CA ASP A 484 -31.75 -34.26 -4.72
C ASP A 484 -32.60 -33.40 -3.76
N ASP A 485 -32.99 -33.95 -2.61
CA ASP A 485 -33.75 -33.25 -1.56
C ASP A 485 -33.26 -33.64 -0.15
N VAL A 486 -33.16 -32.67 0.77
CA VAL A 486 -32.82 -32.92 2.18
C VAL A 486 -33.76 -33.89 2.87
N GLN A 487 -35.03 -33.98 2.45
CA GLN A 487 -35.99 -34.96 2.98
C GLN A 487 -35.56 -36.39 2.69
N GLU A 488 -34.83 -36.63 1.60
CA GLU A 488 -34.35 -37.96 1.22
C GLU A 488 -33.28 -38.48 2.18
N ILE A 489 -32.46 -37.59 2.76
CA ILE A 489 -31.50 -37.94 3.83
C ILE A 489 -32.23 -38.62 5.00
N LYS A 490 -33.42 -38.13 5.35
CA LYS A 490 -34.25 -38.68 6.43
C LYS A 490 -35.01 -39.93 5.99
N LEU A 491 -35.55 -39.94 4.78
CA LEU A 491 -36.24 -41.12 4.23
C LEU A 491 -35.30 -42.33 4.11
N ALA A 492 -34.05 -42.09 3.73
CA ALA A 492 -32.99 -43.09 3.64
C ALA A 492 -32.32 -43.42 4.99
N LYS A 493 -32.68 -42.74 6.08
CA LYS A 493 -32.10 -42.91 7.43
C LYS A 493 -30.57 -42.68 7.47
N MET A 494 -30.11 -41.68 6.71
CA MET A 494 -28.68 -41.36 6.55
C MET A 494 -28.23 -40.15 7.36
N GLU A 495 -29.02 -39.70 8.35
CA GLU A 495 -28.74 -38.46 9.09
C GLU A 495 -27.40 -38.50 9.83
N ALA A 496 -27.04 -39.64 10.40
CA ALA A 496 -25.76 -39.82 11.09
C ALA A 496 -24.58 -39.71 10.12
N GLN A 497 -24.69 -40.34 8.94
CA GLN A 497 -23.67 -40.34 7.90
C GLN A 497 -23.47 -38.95 7.30
N PHE A 498 -24.59 -38.25 7.05
CA PHE A 498 -24.57 -36.86 6.59
C PHE A 498 -23.88 -35.94 7.60
N VAL A 499 -24.25 -36.02 8.87
CA VAL A 499 -23.68 -35.16 9.93
C VAL A 499 -22.19 -35.44 10.15
N ASP A 500 -21.76 -36.70 10.03
CA ASP A 500 -20.35 -37.08 10.15
C ASP A 500 -19.52 -36.58 8.96
N ALA A 501 -20.05 -36.65 7.74
CA ALA A 501 -19.39 -36.17 6.53
C ALA A 501 -19.09 -34.66 6.55
N LEU A 502 -19.88 -33.87 7.28
CA LEU A 502 -19.68 -32.42 7.40
C LEU A 502 -18.49 -32.03 8.31
N GLY A 503 -17.85 -32.99 8.99
CA GLY A 503 -16.67 -32.74 9.83
C GLY A 503 -16.93 -31.76 10.98
N LEU A 504 -18.14 -31.78 11.54
CA LEU A 504 -18.59 -30.83 12.56
C LEU A 504 -18.09 -31.19 13.97
N LYS A 505 -17.93 -30.18 14.82
CA LYS A 505 -17.74 -30.37 16.27
C LYS A 505 -19.03 -30.91 16.91
N GLU A 506 -18.91 -31.69 17.98
CA GLU A 506 -20.00 -32.43 18.62
C GLU A 506 -21.26 -31.60 18.94
N GLY A 507 -21.09 -30.36 19.43
CA GLY A 507 -22.22 -29.47 19.69
C GLY A 507 -23.01 -29.08 18.42
N LYS A 508 -22.31 -28.91 17.29
CA LYS A 508 -22.93 -28.61 15.99
C LYS A 508 -23.55 -29.85 15.36
N LYS A 509 -22.95 -31.03 15.55
CA LYS A 509 -23.55 -32.31 15.12
C LYS A 509 -24.97 -32.46 15.69
N ARG A 510 -25.13 -32.27 17.01
CA ARG A 510 -26.42 -32.36 17.70
C ARG A 510 -27.46 -31.35 17.18
N VAL A 511 -27.04 -30.13 16.86
CA VAL A 511 -27.94 -29.10 16.29
C VAL A 511 -28.47 -29.54 14.93
N VAL A 512 -27.59 -30.02 14.03
CA VAL A 512 -28.01 -30.48 12.69
C VAL A 512 -28.92 -31.70 12.80
N THR A 513 -28.56 -32.68 13.65
CA THR A 513 -29.40 -33.85 13.91
C THR A 513 -30.80 -33.46 14.42
N ASN A 514 -30.90 -32.48 15.32
CA ASN A 514 -32.18 -32.02 15.85
C ASN A 514 -33.03 -31.28 14.79
N VAL A 515 -32.40 -30.50 13.91
CA VAL A 515 -33.10 -29.77 12.84
C VAL A 515 -33.61 -30.74 11.76
N LEU A 516 -32.81 -31.73 11.37
CA LEU A 516 -33.25 -32.84 10.51
C LEU A 516 -34.39 -33.66 11.16
N GLY A 517 -34.30 -33.88 12.47
CA GLY A 517 -35.35 -34.53 13.25
C GLY A 517 -36.69 -33.79 13.24
N SER A 518 -36.66 -32.44 13.23
CA SER A 518 -37.85 -31.59 13.40
C SER A 518 -38.62 -31.29 12.10
N ALA A 519 -38.08 -31.59 10.92
CA ALA A 519 -38.64 -31.16 9.62
C ALA A 519 -39.96 -31.84 9.18
N MET A 520 -40.63 -32.63 10.03
CA MET A 520 -41.88 -33.37 9.70
C MET A 520 -43.14 -32.86 10.41
N SER A 521 -43.06 -31.83 11.27
CA SER A 521 -44.23 -31.36 12.04
C SER A 521 -44.98 -30.18 11.42
N GLY A 522 -44.62 -29.75 10.21
CA GLY A 522 -45.17 -28.55 9.58
C GLY A 522 -45.68 -28.80 8.16
N ASN A 523 -46.72 -29.61 8.00
CA ASN A 523 -47.68 -29.50 6.90
C ASN A 523 -48.93 -30.36 7.16
N SER A 524 -49.88 -29.76 7.90
CA SER A 524 -51.30 -30.13 7.82
C SER A 524 -52.12 -28.89 8.16
N VAL A 525 -52.46 -28.10 7.13
CA VAL A 525 -53.67 -27.27 7.16
C VAL A 525 -54.33 -27.39 5.79
N ALA A 526 -55.49 -28.02 5.82
CA ALA A 526 -56.39 -28.23 4.72
C ALA A 526 -56.78 -26.91 4.04
N THR A 527 -56.77 -26.90 2.71
CA THR A 527 -57.49 -25.90 1.91
C THR A 527 -58.88 -26.45 1.63
N LEU A 528 -59.86 -26.02 2.43
CA LEU A 528 -61.28 -26.12 2.11
C LEU A 528 -61.70 -24.84 1.36
N SER A 529 -62.19 -25.04 0.15
CA SER A 529 -63.13 -24.24 -0.67
C SER A 529 -63.41 -22.77 -0.32
N HIS A 530 -63.30 -21.89 -1.32
CA HIS A 530 -64.48 -21.30 -1.97
C HIS A 530 -64.15 -20.51 -3.26
N CYS A 531 -64.94 -20.83 -4.30
CA CYS A 531 -65.11 -20.22 -5.64
C CYS A 531 -63.94 -20.35 -6.63
#